data_AF-A0A7J4GSU0-F1
#
_entry.id   AF-A0A7J4GSU0-F1
#
_cell.length_a   1.000
_cell.length_b   1.000
_cell.length_c   1.000
_cell.angle_alpha   90.00
_cell.angle_beta   90.00
_cell.angle_gamma   90.00
#
_symmetry.space_group_name_H-M   'P 1'
#
loop_
_entity.id
_entity.type
_entity.pdbx_description
1 polymer ?
#
loop_
_entity_poly.entity_id
_entity_poly.type
_entity_poly.pdbx_seq_one_letter_code
_entity_poly.pdbx_strand_id
1 'polypeptide(L)'
;MSGYSGYAKGIRIETDKMVRAELNRVVTRVRSHMQNIFDIQFKEGNMSLARAAKQCIEECDYLSEDIGKSIAGMEHAFLSGQRSPSNRDLKNLIKHDHDVIDMVIKAVNLANQAEDSISKSEDDSKQYILQTTQKIASCKGFFAARATLLAGLKKK
;
A
#
# COMPACT_ATOMS: atom_id res chain seq x y z
N MET A 1 -2.32 -7.79 -26.35
CA MET A 1 -2.65 -6.94 -25.18
C MET A 1 -3.91 -6.16 -25.51
N SER A 2 -5.08 -6.78 -25.30
CA SER A 2 -6.41 -6.19 -25.52
C SER A 2 -7.10 -6.16 -24.15
N GLY A 3 -7.57 -4.99 -23.71
CA GLY A 3 -8.30 -4.88 -22.45
C GLY A 3 -8.19 -3.57 -21.67
N TYR A 4 -7.58 -2.50 -22.21
CA TYR A 4 -7.51 -1.20 -21.52
C TYR A 4 -8.58 -0.21 -22.05
N SER A 5 -9.84 -0.62 -22.07
CA SER A 5 -10.99 0.24 -22.40
C SER A 5 -11.53 1.05 -21.20
N GLY A 6 -10.75 1.14 -20.11
CA GLY A 6 -11.16 1.73 -18.82
C GLY A 6 -11.29 3.25 -18.75
N TYR A 7 -11.33 3.98 -19.88
CA TYR A 7 -11.19 5.44 -19.89
C TYR A 7 -12.43 6.25 -20.25
N ALA A 8 -13.64 5.67 -20.16
CA ALA A 8 -14.85 6.49 -20.03
C ALA A 8 -14.95 7.08 -18.61
N LYS A 9 -15.48 8.31 -18.46
CA LYS A 9 -15.36 9.14 -17.23
C LYS A 9 -15.83 8.45 -15.93
N GLY A 10 -16.89 7.63 -15.98
CA GLY A 10 -17.35 6.83 -14.83
C GLY A 10 -16.41 5.68 -14.46
N ILE A 11 -15.83 5.04 -15.48
CA ILE A 11 -14.89 3.92 -15.32
C ILE A 11 -13.60 4.36 -14.63
N ARG A 12 -13.18 5.63 -14.78
CA ARG A 12 -11.95 6.16 -14.15
C ARG A 12 -12.05 6.26 -12.63
N ILE A 13 -13.18 6.72 -12.10
CA ILE A 13 -13.41 6.80 -10.65
C ILE A 13 -13.49 5.40 -10.06
N GLU A 14 -14.14 4.48 -10.77
CA GLU A 14 -14.24 3.09 -10.36
C GLU A 14 -12.87 2.39 -10.39
N THR A 15 -12.07 2.63 -11.42
CA THR A 15 -10.69 2.12 -11.53
C THR A 15 -9.80 2.66 -10.39
N ASP A 16 -9.88 3.95 -10.07
CA ASP A 16 -9.17 4.55 -8.93
C ASP A 16 -9.54 3.87 -7.60
N LYS A 17 -10.85 3.63 -7.38
CA LYS A 17 -11.33 2.90 -6.21
C LYS A 17 -10.82 1.46 -6.19
N MET A 18 -10.83 0.76 -7.33
CA MET A 18 -10.33 -0.61 -7.44
C MET A 18 -8.83 -0.69 -7.13
N VAL A 19 -8.03 0.26 -7.61
CA VAL A 19 -6.59 0.33 -7.32
C VAL A 19 -6.34 0.53 -5.82
N ARG A 20 -7.06 1.45 -5.17
CA ARG A 20 -6.93 1.66 -3.72
C ARG A 20 -7.43 0.48 -2.91
N ALA A 21 -8.51 -0.18 -3.35
CA ALA A 21 -9.01 -1.40 -2.73
C ALA A 21 -7.98 -2.53 -2.85
N GLU A 22 -7.34 -2.68 -4.00
CA GLU A 22 -6.26 -3.65 -4.21
C GLU A 22 -5.05 -3.33 -3.32
N LEU A 23 -4.65 -2.06 -3.24
CA LEU A 23 -3.55 -1.66 -2.37
C LEU A 23 -3.85 -2.00 -0.90
N ASN A 24 -5.04 -1.66 -0.40
CA ASN A 24 -5.49 -2.05 0.95
C ASN A 24 -5.51 -3.57 1.14
N ARG A 25 -5.95 -4.33 0.12
CA ARG A 25 -5.95 -5.79 0.16
C ARG A 25 -4.53 -6.34 0.32
N VAL A 26 -3.55 -5.80 -0.39
CA VAL A 26 -2.15 -6.24 -0.29
C VAL A 26 -1.53 -5.82 1.04
N VAL A 27 -1.81 -4.60 1.55
CA VAL A 27 -1.36 -4.16 2.89
C VAL A 27 -1.94 -5.06 3.99
N THR A 28 -3.21 -5.44 3.88
CA THR A 28 -3.86 -6.36 4.81
C THR A 28 -3.13 -7.71 4.87
N ARG A 29 -2.58 -8.20 3.76
CA ARG A 29 -1.79 -9.45 3.76
C ARG A 29 -0.51 -9.32 4.60
N VAL A 30 0.21 -8.20 4.49
CA VAL A 30 1.38 -7.93 5.34
C VAL A 30 0.98 -7.92 6.80
N ARG A 31 -0.11 -7.20 7.11
CA ARG A 31 -0.66 -7.12 8.46
C ARG A 31 -1.02 -8.50 9.02
N SER A 32 -1.62 -9.38 8.22
CA SER A 32 -1.96 -10.76 8.63
C SER A 32 -0.72 -11.58 8.99
N HIS A 33 0.33 -11.55 8.15
CA HIS A 33 1.59 -12.24 8.46
C HIS A 33 2.21 -11.70 9.77
N MET A 34 2.22 -10.38 9.97
CA MET A 34 2.73 -9.79 11.20
C MET A 34 1.86 -10.11 12.43
N GLN A 35 0.54 -10.22 12.26
CA GLN A 35 -0.37 -10.64 13.33
C GLN A 35 -0.09 -12.07 13.77
N ASN A 36 0.09 -13.00 12.82
CA ASN A 36 0.46 -14.37 13.14
C ASN A 36 1.79 -14.44 13.91
N ILE A 37 2.82 -13.73 13.43
CA ILE A 37 4.11 -13.64 14.12
C ILE A 37 3.94 -13.10 15.54
N PHE A 38 3.18 -12.01 15.69
CA PHE A 38 2.91 -11.40 16.99
C PHE A 38 2.27 -12.40 17.94
N ASP A 39 1.19 -13.07 17.53
CA ASP A 39 0.43 -13.98 18.38
C ASP A 39 1.27 -15.20 18.81
N ILE A 40 2.02 -15.80 17.87
CA ILE A 40 2.91 -16.93 18.15
C ILE A 40 4.01 -16.51 19.13
N GLN A 41 4.75 -15.45 18.80
CA GLN A 41 5.92 -15.04 19.58
C GLN A 41 5.54 -14.46 20.94
N PHE A 42 4.37 -13.83 21.06
CA PHE A 42 3.82 -13.39 22.34
C PHE A 42 3.52 -14.59 23.24
N LYS A 43 2.87 -15.63 22.69
CA LYS A 43 2.56 -16.86 23.44
C LYS A 43 3.81 -17.62 23.88
N GLU A 44 4.86 -17.60 23.07
CA GLU A 44 6.16 -18.22 23.37
C GLU A 44 7.04 -17.39 24.32
N GLY A 45 6.61 -16.18 24.68
CA GLY A 45 7.37 -15.27 25.55
C GLY A 45 8.51 -14.53 24.85
N ASN A 46 8.65 -14.65 23.53
CA ASN A 46 9.62 -13.91 22.73
C ASN A 46 9.14 -12.48 22.46
N MET A 47 9.20 -11.66 23.50
CA MET A 47 8.74 -10.27 23.45
C MET A 47 9.52 -9.39 22.48
N SER A 48 10.76 -9.76 22.12
CA SER A 48 11.56 -9.02 21.15
C SER A 48 10.94 -9.10 19.75
N LEU A 49 10.61 -10.31 19.28
CA LEU A 49 9.96 -10.51 17.98
C LEU A 49 8.52 -10.03 18.00
N ALA A 50 7.77 -10.30 19.08
CA ALA A 50 6.38 -9.85 19.20
C ALA A 50 6.28 -8.31 19.08
N ARG A 51 7.11 -7.56 19.81
CA ARG A 51 7.10 -6.08 19.72
C ARG A 51 7.47 -5.58 18.32
N ALA A 52 8.44 -6.21 17.66
CA ALA A 52 8.83 -5.84 16.30
C ALA A 52 7.67 -6.07 15.30
N ALA A 53 6.98 -7.22 15.40
CA ALA A 53 5.82 -7.50 14.57
C ALA A 53 4.67 -6.52 14.85
N LYS A 54 4.43 -6.19 16.13
CA LYS A 54 3.41 -5.21 16.52
C LYS A 54 3.65 -3.83 15.93
N GLN A 55 4.90 -3.36 15.92
CA GLN A 55 5.27 -2.11 15.26
C GLN A 55 4.95 -2.15 13.75
N CYS A 56 5.23 -3.27 13.08
CA CYS A 56 4.89 -3.42 11.66
C CYS A 56 3.37 -3.40 11.42
N ILE A 57 2.57 -3.98 12.32
CA ILE A 57 1.10 -3.93 12.26
C ILE A 57 0.62 -2.47 12.31
N GLU A 58 1.16 -1.68 13.24
CA GLU A 58 0.79 -0.27 13.38
C GLU A 58 1.11 0.54 12.11
N GLU A 59 2.26 0.30 11.48
CA GLU A 59 2.59 0.92 10.19
C GLU A 59 1.64 0.49 9.06
N CYS A 60 1.19 -0.77 9.05
CA CYS A 60 0.17 -1.22 8.09
C CYS A 60 -1.18 -0.54 8.32
N ASP A 61 -1.58 -0.36 9.59
CA ASP A 61 -2.82 0.32 9.97
C ASP A 61 -2.76 1.79 9.55
N TYR A 62 -1.64 2.48 9.78
CA TYR A 62 -1.43 3.87 9.30
C TYR A 62 -1.49 3.99 7.78
N LEU A 63 -0.85 3.08 7.04
CA LEU A 63 -0.92 3.09 5.59
C LEU A 63 -2.35 2.84 5.09
N SER A 64 -3.08 1.91 5.70
CA SER A 64 -4.48 1.61 5.34
C SER A 64 -5.40 2.81 5.59
N GLU A 65 -5.18 3.52 6.70
CA GLU A 65 -5.88 4.77 7.02
C GLU A 65 -5.61 5.85 5.95
N ASP A 66 -4.34 6.04 5.55
CA ASP A 66 -3.96 7.00 4.51
C ASP A 66 -4.57 6.66 3.15
N ILE A 67 -4.64 5.37 2.79
CA ILE A 67 -5.31 4.90 1.57
C ILE A 67 -6.81 5.17 1.62
N GLY A 68 -7.43 4.89 2.77
CA GLY A 68 -8.86 5.10 3.02
C GLY A 68 -9.25 6.58 2.94
N LYS A 69 -8.41 7.48 3.46
CA LYS A 69 -8.60 8.94 3.41
C LYS A 69 -8.16 9.58 2.10
N SER A 70 -7.44 8.85 1.24
CA SER A 70 -6.97 9.36 -0.03
C SER A 70 -8.14 9.84 -0.89
N ILE A 71 -8.03 11.05 -1.44
CA ILE A 71 -9.09 11.63 -2.28
C ILE A 71 -9.17 10.85 -3.60
N ALA A 72 -10.39 10.54 -4.06
CA ALA A 72 -10.60 10.10 -5.43
C ALA A 72 -10.25 11.28 -6.35
N GLY A 73 -9.23 11.13 -7.21
CA GLY A 73 -8.63 12.23 -7.96
C GLY A 73 -9.56 13.08 -8.84
N MET A 74 -10.81 12.65 -9.03
CA MET A 74 -11.71 13.11 -10.08
C MET A 74 -13.06 13.64 -9.57
N GLU A 75 -13.33 13.67 -8.25
CA GLU A 75 -14.62 14.13 -7.72
C GLU A 75 -14.90 15.62 -8.03
N HIS A 76 -13.90 16.50 -7.92
CA HIS A 76 -14.10 17.95 -8.11
C HIS A 76 -14.07 18.42 -9.57
N ALA A 77 -13.53 17.64 -10.50
CA ALA A 77 -13.60 17.95 -11.94
C ALA A 77 -15.04 17.85 -12.49
N PHE A 78 -15.97 17.32 -11.70
CA PHE A 78 -17.39 17.21 -12.05
C PHE A 78 -18.18 18.52 -11.84
N LEU A 79 -17.83 19.32 -10.81
CA LEU A 79 -18.60 20.50 -10.42
C LEU A 79 -17.95 21.85 -10.77
N SER A 80 -16.64 21.87 -11.07
CA SER A 80 -15.85 23.11 -11.10
C SER A 80 -15.45 23.63 -12.49
N GLY A 81 -15.89 23.01 -13.59
CA GLY A 81 -15.52 23.47 -14.94
C GLY A 81 -14.03 23.30 -15.29
N GLN A 82 -13.27 22.54 -14.51
CA GLN A 82 -11.86 22.27 -14.78
C GLN A 82 -11.65 21.38 -16.02
N ARG A 83 -10.58 21.66 -16.75
CA ARG A 83 -10.16 20.90 -17.94
C ARG A 83 -9.89 19.44 -17.56
N SER A 84 -10.37 18.50 -18.38
CA SER A 84 -10.10 17.06 -18.21
C SER A 84 -8.58 16.79 -18.16
N PRO A 85 -8.10 15.90 -17.27
CA PRO A 85 -6.67 15.58 -17.15
C PRO A 85 -6.11 15.01 -18.45
N SER A 86 -4.85 15.33 -18.76
CA SER A 86 -4.20 14.85 -19.98
C SER A 86 -3.86 13.36 -19.89
N ASN A 87 -3.70 12.70 -21.05
CA ASN A 87 -3.24 11.31 -21.09
C ASN A 87 -1.87 11.11 -20.42
N ARG A 88 -1.00 12.13 -20.41
CA ARG A 88 0.30 12.08 -19.74
C ARG A 88 0.12 12.03 -18.22
N ASP A 89 -0.75 12.88 -17.68
CA ASP A 89 -0.95 12.95 -16.23
C ASP A 89 -1.62 11.67 -15.69
N LEU A 90 -2.56 11.11 -16.46
CA LEU A 90 -3.16 9.81 -16.16
C LEU A 90 -2.10 8.70 -16.15
N LYS A 91 -1.21 8.66 -17.14
CA LYS A 91 -0.10 7.67 -17.17
C LYS A 91 0.80 7.79 -15.95
N ASN A 92 1.11 9.01 -15.51
CA ASN A 92 1.93 9.24 -14.32
C ASN A 92 1.24 8.72 -13.04
N LEU A 93 -0.07 8.96 -12.89
CA LEU A 93 -0.84 8.47 -11.76
C LEU A 93 -0.89 6.93 -11.72
N ILE A 94 -1.19 6.29 -12.86
CA ILE A 94 -1.22 4.82 -12.96
C ILE A 94 0.15 4.23 -12.60
N LYS A 95 1.22 4.81 -13.16
CA LYS A 95 2.57 4.34 -12.90
C LYS A 95 2.90 4.46 -11.41
N HIS A 96 2.58 5.61 -10.80
CA HIS A 96 2.78 5.82 -9.37
C HIS A 96 2.02 4.79 -8.53
N ASP A 97 0.72 4.61 -8.79
CA ASP A 97 -0.10 3.64 -8.06
C ASP A 97 0.41 2.19 -8.26
N HIS A 98 0.87 1.83 -9.47
CA HIS A 98 1.50 0.54 -9.75
C HIS A 98 2.81 0.34 -8.97
N ASP A 99 3.69 1.35 -8.98
CA ASP A 99 4.95 1.32 -8.24
C ASP A 99 4.69 1.17 -6.72
N VAL A 100 3.63 1.80 -6.20
CA VAL A 100 3.20 1.63 -4.80
C VAL A 100 2.78 0.17 -4.53
N ILE A 101 1.93 -0.42 -5.38
CA ILE A 101 1.50 -1.83 -5.25
C ILE A 101 2.71 -2.77 -5.24
N ASP A 102 3.65 -2.57 -6.17
CA ASP A 102 4.88 -3.36 -6.26
C ASP A 102 5.74 -3.25 -5.00
N MET A 103 5.80 -2.08 -4.36
CA MET A 103 6.47 -1.90 -3.07
C MET A 103 5.83 -2.72 -1.97
N VAL A 104 4.49 -2.76 -1.89
CA VAL A 104 3.77 -3.56 -0.88
C VAL A 104 3.91 -5.06 -1.17
N ILE A 105 3.88 -5.49 -2.42
CA ILE A 105 4.13 -6.90 -2.79
C ILE A 105 5.51 -7.35 -2.28
N LYS A 106 6.54 -6.50 -2.43
CA LYS A 106 7.87 -6.78 -1.88
C LYS A 106 7.86 -6.85 -0.35
N ALA A 107 7.02 -6.06 0.33
CA ALA A 107 6.83 -6.17 1.77
C ALA A 107 6.11 -7.47 2.17
N VAL A 108 5.12 -7.93 1.40
CA VAL A 108 4.48 -9.24 1.61
C VAL A 108 5.50 -10.37 1.52
N ASN A 109 6.39 -10.33 0.54
CA ASN A 109 7.42 -11.37 0.40
C ASN A 109 8.39 -11.40 1.60
N LEU A 110 8.77 -10.23 2.13
CA LEU A 110 9.59 -10.15 3.36
C LEU A 110 8.82 -10.64 4.59
N ALA A 111 7.53 -10.31 4.70
CA ALA A 111 6.69 -10.77 5.80
C ALA A 111 6.53 -12.30 5.80
N ASN A 112 6.38 -12.89 4.60
CA ASN A 112 6.35 -14.33 4.42
C ASN A 112 7.70 -14.99 4.79
N GLN A 113 8.83 -14.38 4.37
CA GLN A 113 10.16 -14.84 4.78
C GLN A 113 10.38 -14.78 6.29
N ALA A 114 9.80 -13.79 6.97
CA ALA A 114 9.85 -13.71 8.43
C ALA A 114 9.11 -14.89 9.09
N GLU A 115 7.91 -15.23 8.62
CA GLU A 115 7.16 -16.40 9.11
C GLU A 115 7.89 -17.72 8.81
N ASP A 116 8.43 -17.86 7.60
CA ASP A 116 9.18 -19.05 7.18
C ASP A 116 10.44 -19.24 8.04
N SER A 117 11.19 -18.17 8.26
CA SER A 117 12.37 -18.14 9.13
C SER A 117 12.03 -18.54 10.58
N ILE A 118 10.92 -18.05 11.12
CA ILE A 118 10.43 -18.48 12.46
C ILE A 118 10.09 -19.97 12.46
N SER A 119 9.39 -20.45 11.43
CA SER A 119 9.00 -21.86 11.33
C SER A 119 10.21 -22.80 11.27
N LYS A 120 11.31 -22.34 10.68
CA LYS A 120 12.58 -23.06 10.56
C LYS A 120 13.54 -22.83 11.73
N SER A 121 13.16 -22.00 12.70
CA SER A 121 14.01 -21.58 13.82
C SER A 121 15.33 -20.94 13.36
N GLU A 122 15.26 -20.14 12.30
CA GLU A 122 16.38 -19.35 11.79
C GLU A 122 16.45 -17.97 12.49
N ASP A 123 17.66 -17.45 12.69
CA ASP A 123 17.90 -16.20 13.43
C ASP A 123 17.55 -14.92 12.64
N ASP A 124 17.27 -15.03 11.34
CA ASP A 124 17.02 -13.90 10.45
C ASP A 124 15.61 -13.29 10.59
N SER A 125 14.70 -13.96 11.30
CA SER A 125 13.29 -13.56 11.47
C SER A 125 13.12 -12.09 11.88
N LYS A 126 13.90 -11.62 12.86
CA LYS A 126 13.85 -10.22 13.33
C LYS A 126 14.23 -9.24 12.21
N GLN A 127 15.27 -9.59 11.44
CA GLN A 127 15.74 -8.75 10.34
C GLN A 127 14.65 -8.63 9.26
N TYR A 128 13.98 -9.72 8.90
CA TYR A 128 12.89 -9.69 7.93
C TYR A 128 11.70 -8.84 8.40
N ILE A 129 11.34 -8.89 9.69
CA ILE A 129 10.29 -8.02 10.27
C ILE A 129 10.69 -6.54 10.17
N LEU A 130 11.94 -6.19 10.51
CA LEU A 130 12.42 -4.82 10.44
C LEU A 130 12.45 -4.29 8.99
N GLN A 131 12.92 -5.12 8.05
CA GLN A 131 12.90 -4.78 6.63
C GLN A 131 11.47 -4.62 6.09
N THR A 132 10.53 -5.47 6.53
CA THR A 132 9.11 -5.34 6.20
C THR A 132 8.57 -4.00 6.70
N THR A 133 8.83 -3.67 7.97
CA THR A 133 8.41 -2.40 8.60
C THR A 133 8.93 -1.20 7.83
N GLN A 134 10.23 -1.17 7.53
CA GLN A 134 10.86 -0.10 6.76
C GLN A 134 10.22 0.05 5.37
N LYS A 135 9.88 -1.08 4.72
CA LYS A 135 9.25 -1.09 3.40
C LYS A 135 7.83 -0.53 3.44
N ILE A 136 7.04 -0.86 4.45
CA ILE A 136 5.70 -0.28 4.66
C ILE A 136 5.78 1.22 4.95
N ALA A 137 6.67 1.64 5.86
CA ALA A 137 6.87 3.06 6.15
C ALA A 137 7.31 3.85 4.90
N SER A 138 8.21 3.28 4.08
CA SER A 138 8.64 3.88 2.81
C SER A 138 7.49 3.94 1.80
N CYS A 139 6.66 2.89 1.73
CA CYS A 139 5.48 2.84 0.88
C CYS A 139 4.47 3.93 1.25
N LYS A 140 4.24 4.16 2.54
CA LYS A 140 3.39 5.26 3.03
C LYS A 140 3.89 6.62 2.58
N GLY A 141 5.18 6.92 2.75
CA GLY A 141 5.78 8.15 2.26
C GLY A 141 5.65 8.32 0.74
N PHE A 142 5.87 7.24 -0.02
CA PHE A 142 5.73 7.25 -1.47
C PHE A 142 4.27 7.42 -1.92
N PHE A 143 3.32 6.76 -1.25
CA PHE A 143 1.89 6.89 -1.49
C PHE A 143 1.39 8.31 -1.22
N ALA A 144 1.89 8.98 -0.18
CA ALA A 144 1.52 10.37 0.12
C ALA A 144 1.79 11.34 -1.04
N ALA A 145 2.81 11.07 -1.88
CA ALA A 145 3.10 11.86 -3.09
C ALA A 145 1.97 11.83 -4.14
N ARG A 146 1.03 10.88 -4.04
CA ARG A 146 -0.18 10.79 -4.86
C ARG A 146 -1.02 12.07 -4.78
N ALA A 147 -1.11 12.69 -3.62
CA ALA A 147 -1.87 13.94 -3.44
C ALA A 147 -1.33 15.07 -4.33
N THR A 148 -0.01 15.15 -4.49
CA THR A 148 0.65 16.13 -5.36
C THR A 148 0.36 15.85 -6.84
N LEU A 149 0.39 14.58 -7.26
CA LEU A 149 0.02 14.19 -8.62
C LEU A 149 -1.43 14.59 -8.92
N LEU A 150 -2.34 14.30 -8.00
CA LEU A 150 -3.76 14.66 -8.11
C LEU A 150 -3.99 16.17 -8.08
N ALA A 151 -3.24 16.93 -7.28
CA ALA A 151 -3.30 18.40 -7.27
C ALA A 151 -2.81 18.99 -8.60
N GLY A 152 -1.80 18.35 -9.23
CA GLY A 152 -1.37 18.69 -10.58
C GLY A 152 -2.47 18.53 -11.63
N LEU A 153 -3.35 17.53 -11.47
CA LEU A 153 -4.53 17.34 -12.34
C LEU A 153 -5.55 18.48 -12.21
N LYS A 154 -5.57 19.18 -11.07
CA LYS A 154 -6.51 20.28 -10.78
C LYS A 154 -6.01 21.65 -11.25
N LYS A 155 -4.74 21.83 -11.63
CA LYS A 155 -4.19 23.16 -11.96
C LYS A 155 -3.95 23.35 -13.46
N LYS A 156 -4.89 24.02 -14.15
CA LYS A 156 -4.68 25.16 -15.08
C LYS A 156 -6.00 25.62 -15.68
#